data_AF-A0A1W9MLC8-F1
#
_entry.id   AF-A0A1W9MLC8-F1
#
_cell.length_a   1.000
_cell.length_b   1.000
_cell.length_c   1.000
_cell.angle_alpha   90.00
_cell.angle_beta   90.00
_cell.angle_gamma   90.00
#
_symmetry.space_group_name_H-M   'P 1'
#
loop_
_entity.id
_entity.type
_entity.pdbx_description
1 polymer ?
#
loop_
_entity_poly.entity_id
_entity_poly.type
_entity_poly.pdbx_seq_one_letter_code
_entity_poly.pdbx_strand_id
1 'polypeptide(L)'
;MKSYKILVLAGIGIIVVGIILFSGCIEEKPKEKSALEVYCDVSSLTPRDYNECCKYRGELYSEIKKKGISYCIPENIKHGLDCITLFAMSEENVSVCDKISYWSGRNYCMPFVAAAEENTSVCDKISVESVKENCIGMVAKAKRDVSICDKTSTSSGKNYCIGMVASAKKNISLCDKIPILSKKEYCIGMVAAAKEDVSLCDKISIKSIKDGCLLMIAMGTKTNISLCDKISDAHLKDECITKVAETKEFVIKQQLHHKRTFVLRESQQQNRMFLFVIKFQNQFGKKTALFRLRTKQDVSLCDKMSNDEVKESCIMGVAWATQDISLCHKLSPSDEGGCIGMIAQEKQDVSLCDKILTTLEKEYCIESVAEIKEDISLCDKISNTFIKDECIKHVATTKQDVSLCDKISNTSTKDACIKGIAEARLCDKISTIFGKDTCIWRVATTKQPDGSICNKISTTMGKETCIRQVAELKHDASLCDKISDTKIKESCIERSSRN
;
A
#
# COMPACT_ATOMS: atom_id res chain seq x y z
N MET A 1 -14.75 39.18 -80.93
CA MET A 1 -15.75 39.98 -80.18
C MET A 1 -16.61 39.03 -79.37
N LYS A 2 -16.76 39.32 -78.06
CA LYS A 2 -17.85 39.04 -77.08
C LYS A 2 -18.89 37.94 -77.41
N SER A 3 -19.50 37.17 -76.51
CA SER A 3 -19.45 36.85 -75.07
C SER A 3 -20.68 35.94 -74.79
N TYR A 4 -20.71 35.28 -73.62
CA TYR A 4 -21.81 34.49 -72.98
C TYR A 4 -21.84 33.00 -73.33
N LYS A 5 -21.31 32.04 -72.53
CA LYS A 5 -21.34 31.72 -71.08
C LYS A 5 -22.70 31.24 -70.52
N ILE A 6 -22.67 29.96 -70.10
CA ILE A 6 -23.32 29.34 -68.91
C ILE A 6 -24.78 28.88 -69.08
N LEU A 7 -24.99 27.56 -69.21
CA LEU A 7 -25.57 26.69 -68.16
C LEU A 7 -25.43 25.22 -68.59
N VAL A 8 -24.66 24.45 -67.84
CA VAL A 8 -24.34 23.04 -68.09
C VAL A 8 -24.49 22.30 -66.75
N LEU A 9 -25.13 21.12 -66.81
CA LEU A 9 -25.19 20.03 -65.82
C LEU A 9 -26.17 20.16 -64.64
N ALA A 10 -27.33 19.53 -64.79
CA ALA A 10 -27.94 18.72 -63.74
C ALA A 10 -28.91 17.70 -64.37
N GLY A 11 -28.50 16.43 -64.46
CA GLY A 11 -29.41 15.35 -64.84
C GLY A 11 -28.76 14.27 -65.68
N ILE A 12 -27.96 13.41 -65.04
CA ILE A 12 -27.74 11.97 -65.29
C ILE A 12 -26.64 11.59 -64.27
N GLY A 13 -27.06 11.11 -63.10
CA GLY A 13 -26.13 10.80 -62.01
C GLY A 13 -26.81 10.17 -60.80
N ILE A 14 -27.95 9.52 -61.00
CA ILE A 14 -28.67 8.75 -59.98
C ILE A 14 -29.19 7.52 -60.72
N ILE A 15 -28.59 6.35 -60.45
CA ILE A 15 -28.99 4.95 -60.75
C ILE A 15 -27.72 4.05 -60.88
N VAL A 16 -26.63 4.25 -60.12
CA VAL A 16 -25.62 3.17 -59.83
C VAL A 16 -24.95 3.36 -58.45
N VAL A 17 -25.66 3.89 -57.44
CA VAL A 17 -25.13 3.99 -56.05
C VAL A 17 -26.16 3.43 -55.07
N GLY A 18 -26.64 2.21 -55.35
CA GLY A 18 -27.72 1.56 -54.60
C GLY A 18 -27.42 0.15 -54.11
N ILE A 19 -26.20 -0.35 -54.30
CA ILE A 19 -25.75 -1.67 -53.84
C ILE A 19 -24.27 -1.50 -53.49
N ILE A 20 -23.81 -2.05 -52.35
CA ILE A 20 -22.51 -1.85 -51.67
C ILE A 20 -22.54 -0.79 -50.54
N LEU A 21 -23.43 -0.96 -49.57
CA LEU A 21 -23.21 -0.57 -48.16
C LEU A 21 -23.64 -1.70 -47.19
N PHE A 22 -23.43 -2.95 -47.61
CA PHE A 22 -23.13 -4.05 -46.69
C PHE A 22 -21.64 -4.36 -46.82
N SER A 23 -20.80 -3.37 -46.53
CA SER A 23 -19.43 -3.65 -46.13
C SER A 23 -19.53 -4.38 -44.80
N GLY A 24 -19.56 -5.72 -44.88
CA GLY A 24 -19.38 -6.58 -43.74
C GLY A 24 -18.19 -6.06 -42.93
N CYS A 25 -18.38 -5.96 -41.61
CA CYS A 25 -17.27 -5.78 -40.69
C CYS A 25 -16.26 -6.87 -41.03
N ILE A 26 -15.20 -6.50 -41.75
CA ILE A 26 -14.01 -7.33 -41.85
C ILE A 26 -13.56 -7.44 -40.39
N GLU A 27 -13.75 -8.60 -39.77
CA GLU A 27 -13.15 -8.93 -38.49
C GLU A 27 -11.64 -8.78 -38.69
N GLU A 28 -11.10 -7.60 -38.37
CA GLU A 28 -9.67 -7.43 -38.20
C GLU A 28 -9.23 -8.51 -37.21
N LYS A 29 -8.29 -9.36 -37.62
CA LYS A 29 -7.71 -10.37 -36.73
C LYS A 29 -7.33 -9.66 -35.42
N PRO A 30 -7.79 -10.16 -34.27
CA PRO A 30 -7.52 -9.50 -33.00
C PRO A 30 -6.01 -9.36 -32.85
N LYS A 31 -5.54 -8.12 -32.65
CA LYS A 31 -4.13 -7.86 -32.33
C LYS A 31 -3.76 -8.72 -31.12
N GLU A 32 -2.65 -9.44 -31.26
CA GLU A 32 -2.09 -10.27 -30.20
C GLU A 32 -1.86 -9.39 -28.96
N LYS A 33 -2.48 -9.78 -27.84
CA LYS A 33 -2.37 -9.03 -26.58
C LYS A 33 -0.97 -9.21 -26.02
N SER A 34 -0.38 -8.13 -25.54
CA SER A 34 0.87 -8.21 -24.76
C SER A 34 0.67 -8.95 -23.44
N ALA A 35 1.75 -9.51 -22.87
CA ALA A 35 1.72 -10.16 -21.56
C ALA A 35 1.12 -9.28 -20.45
N LEU A 36 1.37 -7.97 -20.48
CA LEU A 36 0.77 -7.01 -19.55
C LEU A 36 -0.75 -6.90 -19.73
N GLU A 37 -1.23 -6.84 -20.98
CA GLU A 37 -2.66 -6.79 -21.26
C GLU A 37 -3.37 -8.08 -20.85
N VAL A 38 -2.76 -9.24 -21.12
CA VAL A 38 -3.28 -10.52 -20.63
C VAL A 38 -3.33 -10.53 -19.10
N TYR A 39 -2.23 -10.15 -18.43
CA TYR A 39 -2.14 -10.09 -16.97
C TYR A 39 -3.26 -9.24 -16.37
N CYS A 40 -3.45 -8.04 -16.90
CA CYS A 40 -4.46 -7.13 -16.41
C CYS A 40 -5.88 -7.58 -16.77
N ASP A 41 -6.11 -8.16 -17.95
CA ASP A 41 -7.41 -8.70 -18.35
C ASP A 41 -7.84 -9.84 -17.43
N VAL A 42 -6.94 -10.80 -17.15
CA VAL A 42 -7.30 -11.95 -16.30
C VAL A 42 -7.46 -11.57 -14.83
N SER A 43 -6.67 -10.63 -14.31
CA SER A 43 -6.74 -10.17 -12.90
C SER A 43 -7.86 -9.18 -12.61
N SER A 44 -8.45 -8.55 -13.64
CA SER A 44 -9.43 -7.47 -13.46
C SER A 44 -10.86 -7.95 -13.67
N LEU A 45 -11.80 -7.43 -12.88
CA LEU A 45 -13.23 -7.67 -13.05
C LEU A 45 -13.94 -6.48 -13.71
N THR A 46 -13.46 -5.26 -13.44
CA THR A 46 -14.02 -4.03 -14.01
C THR A 46 -13.07 -3.39 -15.02
N PRO A 47 -13.58 -2.58 -15.98
CA PRO A 47 -12.73 -1.78 -16.88
C PRO A 47 -11.74 -0.89 -16.13
N ARG A 48 -12.13 -0.42 -14.94
CA ARG A 48 -11.27 0.36 -14.07
C ARG A 48 -10.12 -0.45 -13.50
N ASP A 49 -10.39 -1.62 -12.92
CA ASP A 49 -9.32 -2.49 -12.35
C ASP A 49 -8.28 -2.79 -13.42
N TYR A 50 -8.73 -3.01 -14.66
CA TYR A 50 -7.87 -3.21 -15.82
C TYR A 50 -6.96 -2.00 -16.06
N ASN A 51 -7.53 -0.79 -16.11
CA ASN A 51 -6.75 0.43 -16.32
C ASN A 51 -5.79 0.73 -15.17
N GLU A 52 -6.20 0.51 -13.91
CA GLU A 52 -5.33 0.68 -12.75
C GLU A 52 -4.20 -0.35 -12.73
N CYS A 53 -4.49 -1.60 -13.09
CA CYS A 53 -3.48 -2.64 -13.28
C CYS A 53 -2.46 -2.22 -14.35
N CYS A 54 -2.92 -1.84 -15.56
CA CYS A 54 -2.03 -1.44 -16.65
C CYS A 54 -1.18 -0.22 -16.27
N LYS A 55 -1.76 0.75 -15.56
CA LYS A 55 -1.02 1.93 -15.07
C LYS A 55 0.05 1.54 -14.06
N TYR A 56 -0.30 0.75 -13.05
CA TYR A 56 0.62 0.39 -11.97
C TYR A 56 1.72 -0.59 -12.43
N ARG A 57 1.39 -1.50 -13.33
CA ARG A 57 2.31 -2.53 -13.83
C ARG A 57 3.01 -2.14 -15.12
N GLY A 58 2.57 -1.09 -15.81
CA GLY A 58 3.17 -0.63 -17.07
C GLY A 58 4.62 -0.18 -16.94
N GLU A 59 4.93 0.56 -15.87
CA GLU A 59 6.32 0.97 -15.56
C GLU A 59 7.20 -0.26 -15.27
N LEU A 60 6.71 -1.16 -14.41
CA LEU A 60 7.38 -2.42 -14.08
C LEU A 60 7.65 -3.26 -15.34
N TYR A 61 6.64 -3.45 -16.19
CA TYR A 61 6.75 -4.21 -17.44
C TYR A 61 7.73 -3.58 -18.43
N SER A 62 7.76 -2.25 -18.50
CA SER A 62 8.72 -1.51 -19.35
C SER A 62 10.16 -1.71 -18.88
N GLU A 63 10.41 -1.75 -17.57
CA GLU A 63 11.73 -2.01 -17.02
C GLU A 63 12.16 -3.48 -17.19
N ILE A 64 11.22 -4.43 -17.05
CA ILE A 64 11.45 -5.85 -17.34
C ILE A 64 11.89 -6.04 -18.80
N LYS A 65 11.21 -5.40 -19.77
CA LYS A 65 11.61 -5.48 -21.19
C LYS A 65 13.02 -4.93 -21.46
N LYS A 66 13.49 -3.95 -20.69
CA LYS A 66 14.82 -3.36 -20.87
C LYS A 66 15.93 -4.16 -20.19
N LYS A 67 15.67 -4.69 -19.00
CA LYS A 67 16.69 -5.25 -18.11
C LYS A 67 16.59 -6.77 -17.94
N GLY A 68 15.50 -7.37 -18.38
CA GLY A 68 15.20 -8.79 -18.22
C GLY A 68 14.96 -9.19 -16.76
N ILE A 69 15.14 -10.48 -16.48
CA ILE A 69 14.90 -11.07 -15.14
C ILE A 69 15.80 -10.48 -14.04
N SER A 70 16.96 -9.95 -14.40
CA SER A 70 17.89 -9.31 -13.44
C SER A 70 17.30 -8.06 -12.79
N TYR A 71 16.19 -7.52 -13.30
CA TYR A 71 15.44 -6.46 -12.64
C TYR A 71 14.62 -6.96 -11.43
N CYS A 72 14.26 -8.24 -11.41
CA CYS A 72 13.36 -8.83 -10.41
C CYS A 72 14.08 -9.32 -9.14
N ILE A 73 15.09 -8.59 -8.66
CA ILE A 73 15.94 -8.99 -7.51
C ILE A 73 15.12 -8.98 -6.20
N PRO A 74 15.30 -9.99 -5.31
CA PRO A 74 14.54 -10.12 -4.06
C PRO A 74 14.61 -8.93 -3.09
N GLU A 75 15.68 -8.12 -3.18
CA GLU A 75 15.92 -6.99 -2.28
C GLU A 75 14.90 -5.86 -2.45
N ASN A 76 14.14 -5.85 -3.55
CA ASN A 76 13.06 -4.90 -3.80
C ASN A 76 11.68 -5.57 -3.58
N ILE A 77 11.41 -5.90 -2.31
CA ILE A 77 10.23 -6.66 -1.84
C ILE A 77 8.88 -6.11 -2.36
N LYS A 78 8.82 -4.83 -2.74
CA LYS A 78 7.57 -4.16 -3.11
C LYS A 78 6.87 -4.75 -4.35
N HIS A 79 7.60 -5.41 -5.26
CA HIS A 79 7.04 -5.95 -6.51
C HIS A 79 7.55 -7.34 -6.91
N GLY A 80 8.30 -8.03 -6.04
CA GLY A 80 9.12 -9.19 -6.43
C GLY A 80 8.36 -10.28 -7.19
N LEU A 81 7.21 -10.72 -6.67
CA LEU A 81 6.46 -11.82 -7.28
C LEU A 81 5.79 -11.42 -8.61
N ASP A 82 5.24 -10.21 -8.70
CA ASP A 82 4.63 -9.73 -9.93
C ASP A 82 5.66 -9.45 -11.02
N CYS A 83 6.87 -9.03 -10.64
CA CYS A 83 7.97 -8.84 -11.58
C CYS A 83 8.34 -10.17 -12.24
N ILE A 84 8.58 -11.20 -11.43
CA ILE A 84 8.92 -12.54 -11.92
C ILE A 84 7.77 -13.10 -12.78
N THR A 85 6.52 -12.90 -12.35
CA THR A 85 5.34 -13.38 -13.10
C THR A 85 5.21 -12.68 -14.45
N LEU A 86 5.32 -11.35 -14.51
CA LEU A 86 5.25 -10.60 -15.76
C LEU A 86 6.40 -10.95 -16.72
N PHE A 87 7.61 -11.19 -16.19
CA PHE A 87 8.72 -11.69 -16.99
C PHE A 87 8.44 -13.11 -17.51
N ALA A 88 7.97 -14.02 -16.67
CA ALA A 88 7.62 -15.37 -17.08
C ALA A 88 6.55 -15.40 -18.19
N MET A 89 5.56 -14.49 -18.10
CA MET A 89 4.55 -14.32 -19.14
C MET A 89 5.10 -13.70 -20.43
N SER A 90 6.02 -12.73 -20.35
CA SER A 90 6.59 -12.11 -21.55
C SER A 90 7.47 -13.05 -22.35
N GLU A 91 8.09 -14.01 -21.66
CA GLU A 91 8.91 -15.06 -22.27
C GLU A 91 8.10 -16.32 -22.61
N GLU A 92 6.80 -16.37 -22.27
CA GLU A 92 5.96 -17.57 -22.38
C GLU A 92 6.66 -18.82 -21.83
N ASN A 93 7.27 -18.67 -20.64
CA ASN A 93 8.15 -19.67 -20.06
C ASN A 93 7.81 -19.99 -18.61
N VAL A 94 6.96 -21.01 -18.43
CA VAL A 94 6.59 -21.55 -17.11
C VAL A 94 7.78 -21.97 -16.24
N SER A 95 8.94 -22.35 -16.82
CA SER A 95 10.10 -22.77 -16.02
C SER A 95 10.67 -21.64 -15.16
N VAL A 96 10.34 -20.38 -15.47
CA VAL A 96 10.66 -19.24 -14.60
C VAL A 96 9.90 -19.34 -13.27
N CYS A 97 8.63 -19.75 -13.30
CA CYS A 97 7.83 -19.94 -12.09
C CYS A 97 8.40 -21.06 -11.20
N ASP A 98 9.06 -22.06 -11.79
CA ASP A 98 9.68 -23.17 -11.05
C ASP A 98 10.90 -22.74 -10.22
N LYS A 99 11.50 -21.57 -10.51
CA LYS A 99 12.62 -21.00 -9.74
C LYS A 99 12.15 -20.32 -8.44
N ILE A 100 10.84 -20.16 -8.23
CA ILE A 100 10.29 -19.55 -7.02
C ILE A 100 10.36 -20.58 -5.88
N SER A 101 11.19 -20.30 -4.88
CA SER A 101 11.53 -21.24 -3.81
C SER A 101 10.37 -21.65 -2.91
N TYR A 102 9.34 -20.80 -2.80
CA TYR A 102 8.19 -21.03 -1.94
C TYR A 102 6.94 -21.36 -2.76
N TRP A 103 6.22 -22.37 -2.28
CA TRP A 103 5.09 -22.97 -2.98
C TRP A 103 3.96 -21.99 -3.34
N SER A 104 3.65 -21.03 -2.46
CA SER A 104 2.56 -20.08 -2.73
C SER A 104 2.89 -19.12 -3.88
N GLY A 105 4.15 -18.73 -4.05
CA GLY A 105 4.58 -17.87 -5.16
C GLY A 105 4.58 -18.61 -6.49
N ARG A 106 5.01 -19.88 -6.49
CA ARG A 106 4.92 -20.74 -7.68
C ARG A 106 3.47 -20.92 -8.15
N ASN A 107 2.57 -21.22 -7.20
CA ASN A 107 1.14 -21.37 -7.45
C ASN A 107 0.44 -20.06 -7.86
N TYR A 108 1.01 -18.91 -7.51
CA TYR A 108 0.56 -17.61 -8.00
C TYR A 108 1.01 -17.34 -9.44
N CYS A 109 2.27 -17.66 -9.78
CA CYS A 109 2.86 -17.38 -11.09
C CYS A 109 2.26 -18.24 -12.22
N MET A 110 2.09 -19.54 -11.99
CA MET A 110 1.66 -20.50 -13.01
C MET A 110 0.33 -20.16 -13.71
N PRO A 111 -0.75 -19.77 -13.01
CA PRO A 111 -2.02 -19.38 -13.64
C PRO A 111 -1.89 -18.24 -14.67
N PHE A 112 -1.04 -17.27 -14.41
CA PHE A 112 -0.84 -16.14 -15.31
C PHE A 112 -0.05 -16.55 -16.56
N VAL A 113 1.00 -17.34 -16.40
CA VAL A 113 1.77 -17.88 -17.54
C VAL A 113 0.89 -18.80 -18.38
N ALA A 114 0.11 -19.69 -17.76
CA ALA A 114 -0.86 -20.53 -18.47
C ALA A 114 -1.83 -19.73 -19.32
N ALA A 115 -2.31 -18.59 -18.79
CA ALA A 115 -3.23 -17.70 -19.49
C ALA A 115 -2.55 -16.94 -20.64
N ALA A 116 -1.28 -16.53 -20.49
CA ALA A 116 -0.49 -15.92 -21.56
C ALA A 116 -0.18 -16.92 -22.68
N GLU A 117 0.29 -18.13 -22.33
CA GLU A 117 0.51 -19.24 -23.25
C GLU A 117 -0.78 -19.84 -23.81
N GLU A 118 -1.93 -19.42 -23.29
CA GLU A 118 -3.23 -19.94 -23.69
C GLU A 118 -3.35 -21.48 -23.52
N ASN A 119 -2.59 -22.05 -22.59
CA ASN A 119 -2.34 -23.49 -22.47
C ASN A 119 -2.73 -24.06 -21.09
N THR A 120 -3.75 -24.93 -21.07
CA THR A 120 -4.22 -25.57 -19.83
C THR A 120 -3.27 -26.61 -19.27
N SER A 121 -2.34 -27.17 -20.05
CA SER A 121 -1.42 -28.21 -19.54
C SER A 121 -0.45 -27.66 -18.49
N VAL A 122 -0.24 -26.34 -18.48
CA VAL A 122 0.51 -25.66 -17.41
C VAL A 122 -0.19 -25.82 -16.07
N CYS A 123 -1.53 -25.79 -16.06
CA CYS A 123 -2.34 -25.94 -14.84
C CYS A 123 -2.22 -27.35 -14.23
N ASP A 124 -1.84 -28.38 -15.00
CA ASP A 124 -1.66 -29.73 -14.48
C ASP A 124 -0.45 -29.86 -13.55
N LYS A 125 0.46 -28.88 -13.57
CA LYS A 125 1.61 -28.82 -12.64
C LYS A 125 1.22 -28.33 -11.24
N ILE A 126 0.00 -27.84 -11.05
CA ILE A 126 -0.49 -27.28 -9.79
C ILE A 126 -1.13 -28.40 -8.97
N SER A 127 -0.61 -28.64 -7.76
CA SER A 127 -1.08 -29.74 -6.90
C SER A 127 -2.36 -29.44 -6.12
N VAL A 128 -2.70 -28.16 -5.92
CA VAL A 128 -3.92 -27.77 -5.21
C VAL A 128 -5.06 -27.63 -6.18
N GLU A 129 -6.10 -28.45 -6.01
CA GLU A 129 -7.24 -28.50 -6.92
C GLU A 129 -7.90 -27.13 -7.11
N SER A 130 -8.14 -26.37 -6.04
CA SER A 130 -8.77 -25.04 -6.16
C SER A 130 -7.91 -24.03 -6.94
N VAL A 131 -6.58 -24.11 -6.83
CA VAL A 131 -5.66 -23.23 -7.58
C VAL A 131 -5.58 -23.70 -9.03
N LYS A 132 -5.59 -25.01 -9.27
CA LYS A 132 -5.65 -25.61 -10.61
C LYS A 132 -6.92 -25.18 -11.35
N GLU A 133 -8.08 -25.25 -10.70
CA GLU A 133 -9.35 -24.80 -11.27
C GLU A 133 -9.34 -23.30 -11.58
N ASN A 134 -8.76 -22.47 -10.71
CA ASN A 134 -8.57 -21.05 -10.99
C ASN A 134 -7.64 -20.81 -12.20
N CYS A 135 -6.56 -21.59 -12.33
CA CYS A 135 -5.68 -21.56 -13.50
C CYS A 135 -6.46 -21.86 -14.79
N ILE A 136 -7.26 -22.93 -14.81
CA ILE A 136 -8.11 -23.27 -15.95
C ILE A 136 -9.09 -22.14 -16.27
N GLY A 137 -9.68 -21.52 -15.23
CA GLY A 137 -10.55 -20.34 -15.36
C GLY A 137 -9.87 -19.14 -15.99
N MET A 138 -8.61 -18.86 -15.66
CA MET A 138 -7.84 -17.77 -16.25
C MET A 138 -7.52 -18.03 -17.72
N VAL A 139 -7.16 -19.27 -18.08
CA VAL A 139 -6.97 -19.67 -19.49
C VAL A 139 -8.27 -19.53 -20.28
N ALA A 140 -9.38 -20.03 -19.73
CA ALA A 140 -10.71 -19.92 -20.33
C ALA A 140 -11.11 -18.44 -20.55
N LYS A 141 -10.84 -17.58 -19.57
CA LYS A 141 -11.11 -16.14 -19.63
C LYS A 141 -10.28 -15.45 -20.71
N ALA A 142 -8.97 -15.73 -20.77
CA ALA A 142 -8.07 -15.17 -21.78
C ALA A 142 -8.52 -15.54 -23.20
N LYS A 143 -8.81 -16.82 -23.44
CA LYS A 143 -9.36 -17.34 -24.71
C LYS A 143 -10.79 -16.93 -25.00
N ARG A 144 -11.50 -16.45 -23.98
CA ARG A 144 -12.95 -16.26 -23.99
C ARG A 144 -13.69 -17.54 -24.42
N ASP A 145 -13.20 -18.72 -24.05
CA ASP A 145 -13.78 -20.01 -24.43
C ASP A 145 -14.34 -20.75 -23.21
N VAL A 146 -15.66 -20.91 -23.20
CA VAL A 146 -16.37 -21.55 -22.09
C VAL A 146 -16.21 -23.07 -22.08
N SER A 147 -15.86 -23.69 -23.21
CA SER A 147 -15.66 -25.14 -23.29
C SER A 147 -14.45 -25.60 -22.47
N ILE A 148 -13.47 -24.70 -22.28
CA ILE A 148 -12.30 -24.97 -21.43
C ILE A 148 -12.71 -25.23 -19.98
N CYS A 149 -13.84 -24.66 -19.52
CA CYS A 149 -14.38 -24.90 -18.18
C CYS A 149 -14.83 -26.35 -17.95
N ASP A 150 -14.97 -27.18 -19.00
CA ASP A 150 -15.25 -28.61 -18.84
C ASP A 150 -14.05 -29.40 -18.32
N LYS A 151 -12.85 -28.81 -18.31
CA LYS A 151 -11.62 -29.41 -17.76
C LYS A 151 -11.48 -29.30 -16.23
N THR A 152 -12.33 -28.51 -15.57
CA THR A 152 -12.32 -28.43 -14.10
C THR A 152 -12.93 -29.69 -13.48
N SER A 153 -12.42 -30.14 -12.33
CA SER A 153 -12.89 -31.39 -11.71
C SER A 153 -14.16 -31.22 -10.89
N THR A 154 -14.40 -30.04 -10.29
CA THR A 154 -15.55 -29.79 -9.43
C THR A 154 -16.60 -28.90 -10.09
N SER A 155 -17.86 -29.06 -9.65
CA SER A 155 -18.95 -28.17 -10.07
C SER A 155 -18.71 -26.72 -9.64
N SER A 156 -18.07 -26.49 -8.49
CA SER A 156 -17.73 -25.14 -8.02
C SER A 156 -16.69 -24.48 -8.92
N GLY A 157 -15.62 -25.19 -9.26
CA GLY A 157 -14.59 -24.72 -10.21
C GLY A 157 -15.18 -24.41 -11.59
N LYS A 158 -16.01 -25.32 -12.12
CA LYS A 158 -16.70 -25.13 -13.40
C LYS A 158 -17.57 -23.87 -13.40
N ASN A 159 -18.39 -23.69 -12.36
CA ASN A 159 -19.28 -22.53 -12.24
C ASN A 159 -18.49 -21.21 -12.15
N TYR A 160 -17.39 -21.19 -11.40
CA TYR A 160 -16.51 -20.02 -11.30
C TYR A 160 -15.84 -19.69 -12.64
N CYS A 161 -15.30 -20.72 -13.32
CA CYS A 161 -14.73 -20.58 -14.66
C CYS A 161 -15.74 -19.99 -15.67
N ILE A 162 -16.98 -20.50 -15.70
CA ILE A 162 -18.05 -19.96 -16.54
C ILE A 162 -18.30 -18.48 -16.22
N GLY A 163 -18.32 -18.10 -14.94
CA GLY A 163 -18.46 -16.71 -14.51
C GLY A 163 -17.36 -15.79 -15.01
N MET A 164 -16.10 -16.23 -14.97
CA MET A 164 -14.96 -15.49 -15.51
C MET A 164 -15.10 -15.26 -17.03
N VAL A 165 -15.47 -16.30 -17.78
CA VAL A 165 -15.68 -16.21 -19.23
C VAL A 165 -16.88 -15.31 -19.57
N ALA A 166 -17.98 -15.44 -18.83
CA ALA A 166 -19.17 -14.61 -18.98
C ALA A 166 -18.86 -13.12 -18.79
N SER A 167 -18.08 -12.80 -17.75
CA SER A 167 -17.62 -11.43 -17.45
C SER A 167 -16.73 -10.88 -18.57
N ALA A 168 -15.72 -11.64 -19.02
CA ALA A 168 -14.83 -11.22 -20.11
C ALA A 168 -15.55 -11.05 -21.46
N LYS A 169 -16.55 -11.89 -21.76
CA LYS A 169 -17.42 -11.74 -22.93
C LYS A 169 -18.51 -10.68 -22.75
N LYS A 170 -18.71 -10.17 -21.53
CA LYS A 170 -19.88 -9.36 -21.14
C LYS A 170 -21.20 -10.01 -21.58
N ASN A 171 -21.29 -11.33 -21.49
CA ASN A 171 -22.44 -12.11 -21.96
C ASN A 171 -23.15 -12.82 -20.79
N ILE A 172 -24.32 -12.29 -20.42
CA ILE A 172 -25.11 -12.80 -19.30
C ILE A 172 -25.71 -14.20 -19.55
N SER A 173 -25.97 -14.57 -20.81
CA SER A 173 -26.59 -15.88 -21.10
C SER A 173 -25.68 -17.06 -20.79
N LEU A 174 -24.37 -16.82 -20.65
CA LEU A 174 -23.45 -17.85 -20.17
C LEU A 174 -23.70 -18.23 -18.70
N CYS A 175 -24.24 -17.32 -17.89
CA CYS A 175 -24.62 -17.61 -16.51
C CYS A 175 -25.80 -18.59 -16.43
N ASP A 176 -26.62 -18.74 -17.47
CA ASP A 176 -27.72 -19.71 -17.51
C ASP A 176 -27.22 -21.17 -17.54
N LYS A 177 -25.94 -21.40 -17.87
CA LYS A 177 -25.30 -22.71 -17.82
C LYS A 177 -24.95 -23.17 -16.40
N ILE A 178 -25.12 -22.31 -15.40
CA ILE A 178 -24.78 -22.59 -14.01
C ILE A 178 -26.05 -23.08 -13.28
N PRO A 179 -26.11 -24.35 -12.83
CA PRO A 179 -27.33 -24.91 -12.23
C PRO A 179 -27.60 -24.40 -10.82
N ILE A 180 -26.56 -24.04 -10.07
CA ILE A 180 -26.70 -23.60 -8.67
C ILE A 180 -27.07 -22.11 -8.67
N LEU A 181 -28.27 -21.78 -8.17
CA LEU A 181 -28.82 -20.42 -8.18
C LEU A 181 -27.86 -19.37 -7.62
N SER A 182 -27.25 -19.61 -6.46
CA SER A 182 -26.30 -18.67 -5.84
C SER A 182 -25.05 -18.44 -6.71
N LYS A 183 -24.56 -19.47 -7.40
CA LYS A 183 -23.41 -19.34 -8.31
C LYS A 183 -23.81 -18.65 -9.61
N LYS A 184 -25.02 -18.90 -10.12
CA LYS A 184 -25.60 -18.21 -11.28
C LYS A 184 -25.74 -16.72 -11.02
N GLU A 185 -26.30 -16.33 -9.87
CA GLU A 185 -26.46 -14.93 -9.50
C GLU A 185 -25.12 -14.23 -9.26
N TYR A 186 -24.13 -14.93 -8.69
CA TYR A 186 -22.77 -14.41 -8.58
C TYR A 186 -22.15 -14.14 -9.97
N CYS A 187 -22.33 -15.05 -10.94
CA CYS A 187 -21.95 -14.83 -12.34
C CYS A 187 -22.62 -13.58 -12.94
N ILE A 188 -23.92 -13.39 -12.70
CA ILE A 188 -24.64 -12.18 -13.14
C ILE A 188 -23.98 -10.93 -12.55
N GLY A 189 -23.60 -10.96 -11.27
CA GLY A 189 -22.88 -9.86 -10.61
C GLY A 189 -21.52 -9.54 -11.24
N MET A 190 -20.75 -10.57 -11.62
CA MET A 190 -19.47 -10.37 -12.33
C MET A 190 -19.67 -9.75 -13.73
N VAL A 191 -20.73 -10.15 -14.45
CA VAL A 191 -21.09 -9.56 -15.75
C VAL A 191 -21.56 -8.12 -15.58
N ALA A 192 -22.36 -7.84 -14.55
CA ALA A 192 -22.82 -6.50 -14.20
C ALA A 192 -21.63 -5.55 -13.92
N ALA A 193 -20.65 -6.01 -13.13
CA ALA A 193 -19.42 -5.28 -12.86
C ALA A 193 -18.59 -4.99 -14.13
N ALA A 194 -18.43 -5.97 -15.02
CA ALA A 194 -17.69 -5.79 -16.27
C ALA A 194 -18.40 -4.89 -17.29
N LYS A 195 -19.74 -4.82 -17.22
CA LYS A 195 -20.56 -3.89 -18.02
C LYS A 195 -20.74 -2.52 -17.38
N GLU A 196 -20.47 -2.39 -16.08
CA GLU A 196 -20.86 -1.25 -15.25
C GLU A 196 -22.39 -1.00 -15.29
N ASP A 197 -23.18 -2.07 -15.43
CA ASP A 197 -24.64 -2.04 -15.59
C ASP A 197 -25.36 -2.47 -14.30
N VAL A 198 -25.79 -1.48 -13.52
CA VAL A 198 -26.46 -1.66 -12.22
C VAL A 198 -27.80 -2.40 -12.36
N SER A 199 -28.48 -2.29 -13.51
CA SER A 199 -29.78 -2.95 -13.72
C SER A 199 -29.67 -4.48 -13.71
N LEU A 200 -28.49 -5.02 -13.98
CA LEU A 200 -28.24 -6.45 -13.88
C LEU A 200 -28.18 -6.92 -12.41
N CYS A 201 -27.81 -6.06 -11.46
CA CYS A 201 -27.90 -6.39 -10.04
C CYS A 201 -29.36 -6.51 -9.57
N ASP A 202 -30.32 -5.91 -10.27
CA ASP A 202 -31.75 -6.05 -9.94
C ASP A 202 -32.32 -7.42 -10.33
N LYS A 203 -31.60 -8.19 -11.16
CA LYS A 203 -31.94 -9.58 -11.49
C LYS A 203 -31.49 -10.58 -10.43
N ILE A 204 -30.78 -10.13 -9.39
CA ILE A 204 -30.25 -10.96 -8.31
C ILE A 204 -31.25 -10.98 -7.16
N SER A 205 -31.73 -12.16 -6.80
CA SER A 205 -32.70 -12.36 -5.72
C SER A 205 -32.03 -12.51 -4.35
N ILE A 206 -30.84 -13.12 -4.28
CA ILE A 206 -30.13 -13.31 -3.01
C ILE A 206 -29.50 -11.99 -2.58
N LYS A 207 -30.05 -11.43 -1.50
CA LYS A 207 -29.68 -10.12 -0.93
C LYS A 207 -28.17 -9.91 -0.79
N SER A 208 -27.45 -10.86 -0.20
CA SER A 208 -25.99 -10.75 -0.01
C SER A 208 -25.21 -10.70 -1.33
N ILE A 209 -25.69 -11.40 -2.37
CA ILE A 209 -25.07 -11.38 -3.71
C ILE A 209 -25.41 -10.06 -4.42
N LYS A 210 -26.64 -9.55 -4.24
CA LYS A 210 -27.05 -8.24 -4.77
C LYS A 210 -26.20 -7.11 -4.18
N ASP A 211 -25.99 -7.13 -2.87
CA ASP A 211 -25.12 -6.19 -2.16
C ASP A 211 -23.68 -6.27 -2.67
N GLY A 212 -23.15 -7.49 -2.86
CA GLY A 212 -21.83 -7.70 -3.48
C GLY A 212 -21.75 -7.17 -4.93
N CYS A 213 -22.81 -7.34 -5.73
CA CYS A 213 -22.90 -6.80 -7.09
C CYS A 213 -22.82 -5.26 -7.10
N LEU A 214 -23.60 -4.61 -6.23
CA LEU A 214 -23.59 -3.15 -6.07
C LEU A 214 -22.22 -2.64 -5.62
N LEU A 215 -21.59 -3.32 -4.66
CA LEU A 215 -20.24 -3.01 -4.18
C LEU A 215 -19.22 -3.08 -5.32
N MET A 216 -19.21 -4.15 -6.12
CA MET A 216 -18.29 -4.31 -7.25
C MET A 216 -18.43 -3.18 -8.27
N ILE A 217 -19.66 -2.78 -8.62
CA ILE A 217 -19.90 -1.67 -9.57
C ILE A 217 -19.53 -0.31 -8.96
N ALA A 218 -19.87 -0.08 -7.69
CA ALA A 218 -19.53 1.16 -6.99
C ALA A 218 -18.01 1.37 -6.94
N MET A 219 -17.27 0.30 -6.64
CA MET A 219 -15.80 0.28 -6.70
C MET A 219 -15.29 0.49 -8.13
N GLY A 220 -15.89 -0.14 -9.14
CA GLY A 220 -15.48 0.05 -10.55
C GLY A 220 -15.66 1.48 -11.07
N THR A 221 -16.73 2.17 -10.69
CA THR A 221 -17.12 3.46 -11.31
C THR A 221 -16.59 4.71 -10.60
N LYS A 222 -15.91 4.58 -9.45
CA LYS A 222 -15.33 5.65 -8.58
C LYS A 222 -16.25 6.79 -8.14
N THR A 223 -17.44 6.97 -8.69
CA THR A 223 -18.15 8.25 -8.59
C THR A 223 -19.47 8.13 -7.86
N ASN A 224 -20.09 6.96 -7.92
CA ASN A 224 -21.48 6.80 -7.54
C ASN A 224 -21.66 6.26 -6.12
N ILE A 225 -21.42 7.13 -5.12
CA ILE A 225 -21.67 6.82 -3.71
C ILE A 225 -23.14 6.41 -3.45
N SER A 226 -24.07 6.85 -4.30
CA SER A 226 -25.48 6.46 -4.18
C SER A 226 -25.71 4.95 -4.40
N LEU A 227 -24.77 4.24 -5.03
CA LEU A 227 -24.83 2.78 -5.11
C LEU A 227 -24.54 2.13 -3.75
N CYS A 228 -23.65 2.73 -2.96
CA CYS A 228 -23.41 2.26 -1.59
C CYS A 228 -24.65 2.44 -0.71
N ASP A 229 -25.47 3.48 -0.96
CA ASP A 229 -26.73 3.66 -0.23
C ASP A 229 -27.78 2.58 -0.53
N LYS A 230 -27.67 1.88 -1.66
CA LYS A 230 -28.54 0.75 -2.02
C LYS A 230 -28.08 -0.57 -1.40
N ILE A 231 -26.88 -0.63 -0.84
CA ILE A 231 -26.37 -1.82 -0.16
C ILE A 231 -27.09 -1.96 1.18
N SER A 232 -27.69 -3.12 1.38
CA SER A 232 -28.51 -3.38 2.55
C SER A 232 -27.71 -3.91 3.75
N ASP A 233 -26.63 -4.66 3.50
CA ASP A 233 -25.67 -5.08 4.51
C ASP A 233 -24.83 -3.88 4.98
N ALA A 234 -24.90 -3.58 6.28
CA ALA A 234 -24.30 -2.38 6.84
C ALA A 234 -22.76 -2.39 6.76
N HIS A 235 -22.13 -3.55 6.94
CA HIS A 235 -20.68 -3.71 6.83
C HIS A 235 -20.21 -3.50 5.39
N LEU A 236 -20.88 -4.13 4.41
CA LEU A 236 -20.56 -3.93 2.99
C LEU A 236 -20.83 -2.51 2.52
N LYS A 237 -21.85 -1.84 3.09
CA LYS A 237 -22.14 -0.43 2.83
C LYS A 237 -21.00 0.46 3.33
N ASP A 238 -20.53 0.25 4.56
CA ASP A 238 -19.41 1.01 5.13
C ASP A 238 -18.11 0.75 4.34
N GLU A 239 -17.84 -0.50 3.95
CA GLU A 239 -16.72 -0.86 3.07
C GLU A 239 -16.82 -0.16 1.70
N CYS A 240 -18.01 -0.14 1.10
CA CYS A 240 -18.27 0.55 -0.17
C CYS A 240 -17.95 2.04 -0.06
N ILE A 241 -18.49 2.71 0.95
CA ILE A 241 -18.29 4.15 1.18
C ILE A 241 -16.80 4.45 1.34
N THR A 242 -16.10 3.63 2.15
CA THR A 242 -14.68 3.77 2.42
C THR A 242 -13.84 3.63 1.14
N LYS A 243 -14.02 2.56 0.38
CA LYS A 243 -13.24 2.31 -0.86
C LYS A 243 -13.57 3.30 -1.99
N VAL A 244 -14.82 3.75 -2.10
CA VAL A 244 -15.20 4.80 -3.06
C VAL A 244 -14.60 6.16 -2.66
N ALA A 245 -14.45 6.43 -1.37
CA ALA A 245 -13.79 7.64 -0.87
C ALA A 245 -12.27 7.63 -1.15
N GLU A 246 -11.57 6.52 -0.85
CA GLU A 246 -10.13 6.30 -1.11
C GLU A 246 -9.72 6.61 -2.55
N THR A 247 -10.57 6.22 -3.48
CA THR A 247 -10.19 6.13 -4.89
C THR A 247 -10.30 7.48 -5.62
N LYS A 248 -10.99 8.46 -5.02
CA LYS A 248 -11.00 9.87 -5.45
C LYS A 248 -9.74 10.62 -5.00
N GLU A 249 -9.14 10.22 -3.88
CA GLU A 249 -7.92 10.84 -3.34
C GLU A 249 -6.68 10.57 -4.20
N PHE A 250 -6.53 9.37 -4.78
CA PHE A 250 -5.40 9.07 -5.69
C PHE A 250 -5.39 9.97 -6.94
N VAL A 251 -6.56 10.36 -7.44
CA VAL A 251 -6.69 11.26 -8.61
C VAL A 251 -6.27 12.69 -8.26
N ILE A 252 -6.59 13.16 -7.04
CA ILE A 252 -6.27 14.53 -6.59
C ILE A 252 -4.80 14.65 -6.13
N LYS A 253 -4.24 13.62 -5.47
CA LYS A 253 -2.83 13.61 -5.05
C LYS A 253 -1.86 13.64 -6.24
N GLN A 254 -2.18 13.01 -7.38
CA GLN A 254 -1.34 13.11 -8.58
C GLN A 254 -1.28 14.53 -9.16
N GLN A 255 -2.32 15.35 -8.98
CA GLN A 255 -2.31 16.75 -9.42
C GLN A 255 -1.51 17.66 -8.48
N LEU A 256 -1.38 17.31 -7.20
CA LEU A 256 -0.64 18.10 -6.20
C LEU A 256 0.85 17.67 -6.04
N HIS A 257 1.20 16.42 -6.40
CA HIS A 257 2.57 15.92 -6.27
C HIS A 257 3.59 16.55 -7.24
N HIS A 258 3.15 17.34 -8.21
CA HIS A 258 4.07 18.11 -9.07
C HIS A 258 4.70 19.32 -8.34
N LYS A 259 4.34 19.59 -7.08
CA LYS A 259 4.77 20.81 -6.35
C LYS A 259 5.54 20.60 -5.05
N ARG A 260 5.78 19.38 -4.57
CA ARG A 260 6.54 19.14 -3.32
C ARG A 260 7.31 17.83 -3.35
N THR A 261 8.59 17.92 -3.73
CA THR A 261 9.60 16.88 -3.49
C THR A 261 10.86 17.54 -2.96
N PHE A 262 10.84 17.90 -1.67
CA PHE A 262 12.06 18.12 -0.89
C PHE A 262 11.70 17.91 0.57
N VAL A 263 12.59 17.24 1.32
CA VAL A 263 12.47 16.84 2.72
C VAL A 263 11.61 15.58 2.94
N LEU A 264 12.28 14.42 3.01
CA LEU A 264 12.05 13.32 3.95
C LEU A 264 12.99 12.14 3.56
N ARG A 265 14.18 12.10 4.14
CA ARG A 265 14.93 10.86 4.40
C ARG A 265 15.54 10.96 5.79
N GLU A 266 15.54 9.81 6.48
CA GLU A 266 16.08 9.51 7.81
C GLU A 266 15.12 9.66 9.01
N SER A 267 14.36 8.59 9.31
CA SER A 267 14.42 7.96 10.64
C SER A 267 13.65 6.62 10.68
N GLN A 268 14.33 5.53 11.04
CA GLN A 268 13.71 4.32 11.60
C GLN A 268 14.61 3.72 12.70
N GLN A 269 13.94 3.24 13.75
CA GLN A 269 14.37 2.40 14.89
C GLN A 269 14.90 3.14 16.14
N GLN A 270 14.43 2.91 17.39
CA GLN A 270 13.90 1.66 17.98
C GLN A 270 13.04 1.89 19.28
N ASN A 271 11.90 1.18 19.36
CA ASN A 271 11.08 0.57 20.45
C ASN A 271 11.26 0.93 21.95
N ARG A 272 10.23 0.93 22.84
CA ARG A 272 9.03 0.04 22.90
C ARG A 272 7.74 0.69 23.46
N MET A 273 7.76 1.96 23.88
CA MET A 273 6.55 2.77 24.14
C MET A 273 6.12 3.58 22.90
N PHE A 274 7.05 3.71 21.95
CA PHE A 274 6.83 4.15 20.57
C PHE A 274 5.81 3.27 19.82
N LEU A 275 5.55 2.04 20.27
CA LEU A 275 4.51 1.18 19.70
C LEU A 275 3.10 1.68 19.96
N PHE A 276 2.85 2.49 21.01
CA PHE A 276 1.53 3.07 21.22
C PHE A 276 1.32 4.23 20.24
N VAL A 277 2.24 5.19 20.18
CA VAL A 277 2.16 6.38 19.30
C VAL A 277 2.39 6.06 17.82
N ILE A 278 3.26 5.12 17.45
CA ILE A 278 3.40 4.67 16.06
C ILE A 278 2.34 3.65 15.66
N LYS A 279 1.81 2.77 16.53
CA LYS A 279 0.59 2.05 16.14
C LYS A 279 -0.57 3.02 16.00
N PHE A 280 -0.67 4.04 16.86
CA PHE A 280 -1.62 5.14 16.67
C PHE A 280 -1.39 5.82 15.32
N GLN A 281 -0.20 6.33 15.02
CA GLN A 281 0.09 7.06 13.78
C GLN A 281 0.14 6.19 12.51
N ASN A 282 0.40 4.87 12.56
CA ASN A 282 0.38 3.99 11.38
C ASN A 282 -0.95 3.26 11.16
N GLN A 283 -1.70 2.89 12.21
CA GLN A 283 -3.09 2.43 12.05
C GLN A 283 -4.02 3.61 11.76
N PHE A 284 -3.90 4.71 12.52
CA PHE A 284 -4.63 5.92 12.19
C PHE A 284 -4.07 6.55 10.93
N GLY A 285 -2.80 6.90 10.78
CA GLY A 285 -2.33 7.62 9.58
C GLY A 285 -2.66 6.97 8.21
N LYS A 286 -2.86 5.64 8.13
CA LYS A 286 -3.45 5.00 6.94
C LYS A 286 -4.98 5.14 6.85
N LYS A 287 -5.72 5.00 7.96
CA LYS A 287 -7.18 5.21 8.05
C LYS A 287 -7.60 6.70 8.06
N THR A 288 -6.85 7.64 8.66
CA THR A 288 -7.10 9.08 8.70
C THR A 288 -6.57 9.80 7.46
N ALA A 289 -5.54 9.31 6.77
CA ALA A 289 -5.19 9.86 5.44
C ALA A 289 -6.34 9.71 4.45
N LEU A 290 -7.04 8.58 4.53
CA LEU A 290 -8.23 8.21 3.77
C LEU A 290 -9.37 9.25 3.83
N PHE A 291 -9.51 9.95 4.95
CA PHE A 291 -10.57 10.93 5.16
C PHE A 291 -10.20 12.34 4.69
N ARG A 292 -8.92 12.62 4.36
CA ARG A 292 -8.43 13.98 4.07
C ARG A 292 -9.08 14.71 2.89
N LEU A 293 -9.74 14.01 1.96
CA LEU A 293 -10.00 14.58 0.63
C LEU A 293 -11.46 14.64 0.18
N ARG A 294 -12.43 14.21 1.00
CA ARG A 294 -13.85 14.53 0.73
C ARG A 294 -14.67 15.03 1.91
N THR A 295 -14.20 14.90 3.14
CA THR A 295 -14.82 15.55 4.31
C THR A 295 -14.22 16.92 4.57
N LYS A 296 -13.93 17.70 3.52
CA LYS A 296 -13.51 19.10 3.73
C LYS A 296 -14.61 19.98 4.35
N GLN A 297 -15.77 19.44 4.73
CA GLN A 297 -16.70 20.10 5.67
C GLN A 297 -17.86 19.21 6.17
N ASP A 298 -18.23 18.14 5.48
CA ASP A 298 -19.49 17.46 5.81
C ASP A 298 -19.31 16.26 6.75
N VAL A 299 -19.28 16.54 8.06
CA VAL A 299 -19.30 15.54 9.13
C VAL A 299 -20.57 14.67 9.10
N SER A 300 -21.66 15.11 8.43
CA SER A 300 -22.90 14.32 8.35
C SER A 300 -22.73 13.01 7.58
N LEU A 301 -21.67 12.89 6.77
CA LEU A 301 -21.32 11.62 6.12
C LEU A 301 -20.83 10.58 7.13
N CYS A 302 -20.13 11.02 8.19
CA CYS A 302 -19.71 10.13 9.27
C CYS A 302 -20.93 9.62 10.06
N ASP A 303 -21.97 10.43 10.20
CA ASP A 303 -23.20 10.04 10.90
C ASP A 303 -23.99 8.93 10.18
N LYS A 304 -23.69 8.65 8.91
CA LYS A 304 -24.31 7.56 8.13
C LYS A 304 -23.63 6.21 8.30
N MET A 305 -22.47 6.17 8.97
CA MET A 305 -21.71 4.94 9.18
C MET A 305 -22.32 4.14 10.31
N SER A 306 -22.42 2.83 10.11
CA SER A 306 -23.09 1.94 11.07
C SER A 306 -22.17 1.46 12.19
N ASN A 307 -20.86 1.40 11.91
CA ASN A 307 -19.85 0.99 12.85
C ASN A 307 -19.26 2.20 13.60
N ASP A 308 -19.35 2.18 14.93
CA ASP A 308 -18.88 3.28 15.78
C ASP A 308 -17.38 3.55 15.63
N GLU A 309 -16.52 2.53 15.53
CA GLU A 309 -15.07 2.70 15.32
C GLU A 309 -14.77 3.40 13.98
N VAL A 310 -15.50 3.04 12.92
CA VAL A 310 -15.36 3.65 11.59
C VAL A 310 -15.90 5.08 11.61
N LYS A 311 -17.03 5.31 12.28
CA LYS A 311 -17.62 6.63 12.47
C LYS A 311 -16.69 7.57 13.23
N GLU A 312 -16.11 7.12 14.34
CA GLU A 312 -15.15 7.90 15.14
C GLU A 312 -13.88 8.19 14.35
N SER A 313 -13.35 7.20 13.62
CA SER A 313 -12.22 7.41 12.71
C SER A 313 -12.54 8.44 11.62
N CYS A 314 -13.77 8.45 11.09
CA CYS A 314 -14.25 9.44 10.13
C CYS A 314 -14.27 10.84 10.76
N ILE A 315 -14.94 10.99 11.91
CA ILE A 315 -15.08 12.26 12.63
C ILE A 315 -13.69 12.83 12.96
N MET A 316 -12.79 12.01 13.50
CA MET A 316 -11.43 12.43 13.83
C MET A 316 -10.64 12.86 12.59
N GLY A 317 -10.82 12.16 11.46
CA GLY A 317 -10.27 12.57 10.16
C GLY A 317 -10.79 13.94 9.70
N VAL A 318 -12.09 14.20 9.85
CA VAL A 318 -12.71 15.51 9.54
C VAL A 318 -12.18 16.59 10.47
N ALA A 319 -12.17 16.35 11.78
CA ALA A 319 -11.71 17.27 12.81
C ALA A 319 -10.26 17.71 12.55
N TRP A 320 -9.37 16.76 12.28
CA TRP A 320 -7.98 17.04 11.93
C TRP A 320 -7.86 17.78 10.59
N ALA A 321 -8.60 17.39 9.56
CA ALA A 321 -8.50 18.05 8.24
C ALA A 321 -9.05 19.48 8.22
N THR A 322 -10.12 19.74 8.99
CA THR A 322 -10.75 21.06 9.11
C THR A 322 -10.14 21.89 10.24
N GLN A 323 -9.34 21.27 11.10
CA GLN A 323 -8.77 21.86 12.30
C GLN A 323 -9.86 22.37 13.27
N ASP A 324 -11.06 21.77 13.21
CA ASP A 324 -12.23 22.09 14.01
C ASP A 324 -12.30 21.16 15.22
N ILE A 325 -11.92 21.71 16.37
CA ILE A 325 -11.90 21.01 17.66
C ILE A 325 -13.31 20.64 18.13
N SER A 326 -14.33 21.37 17.69
CA SER A 326 -15.71 21.08 18.10
C SER A 326 -16.16 19.69 17.65
N LEU A 327 -15.55 19.17 16.57
CA LEU A 327 -15.80 17.82 16.08
C LEU A 327 -15.16 16.75 16.98
N CYS A 328 -14.09 17.06 17.72
CA CYS A 328 -13.50 16.12 18.68
C CYS A 328 -14.46 15.81 19.83
N HIS A 329 -15.31 16.77 20.24
CA HIS A 329 -16.33 16.55 21.28
C HIS A 329 -17.47 15.61 20.85
N LYS A 330 -17.48 15.16 19.58
CA LYS A 330 -18.42 14.14 19.08
C LYS A 330 -17.88 12.72 19.24
N LEU A 331 -16.64 12.55 19.69
CA LEU A 331 -15.98 11.26 19.88
C LEU A 331 -16.23 10.71 21.29
N SER A 332 -15.93 9.44 21.51
CA SER A 332 -15.82 8.88 22.84
C SER A 332 -14.82 9.67 23.71
N PRO A 333 -14.98 9.70 25.05
CA PRO A 333 -14.03 10.37 25.94
C PRO A 333 -12.58 9.89 25.78
N SER A 334 -12.37 8.62 25.38
CA SER A 334 -11.03 8.07 25.12
C SER A 334 -10.38 8.61 23.84
N ASP A 335 -11.18 8.96 22.82
CA ASP A 335 -10.67 9.44 21.54
C ASP A 335 -10.67 10.97 21.42
N GLU A 336 -11.49 11.66 22.21
CA GLU A 336 -11.56 13.12 22.26
C GLU A 336 -10.19 13.75 22.58
N GLY A 337 -9.52 13.28 23.63
CA GLY A 337 -8.20 13.78 24.03
C GLY A 337 -7.14 13.61 22.92
N GLY A 338 -7.14 12.45 22.27
CA GLY A 338 -6.26 12.15 21.14
C GLY A 338 -6.54 13.06 19.92
N CYS A 339 -7.80 13.29 19.59
CA CYS A 339 -8.22 14.19 18.52
C CYS A 339 -7.75 15.63 18.74
N ILE A 340 -7.97 16.17 19.95
CA ILE A 340 -7.52 17.51 20.34
C ILE A 340 -5.99 17.60 20.28
N GLY A 341 -5.30 16.58 20.80
CA GLY A 341 -3.83 16.51 20.80
C GLY A 341 -3.23 16.57 19.39
N MET A 342 -3.79 15.85 18.43
CA MET A 342 -3.32 15.92 17.03
C MET A 342 -3.52 17.29 16.39
N ILE A 343 -4.63 17.97 16.70
CA ILE A 343 -4.88 19.34 16.20
C ILE A 343 -3.91 20.32 16.88
N ALA A 344 -3.64 20.15 18.18
CA ALA A 344 -2.68 20.96 18.93
C ALA A 344 -1.26 20.85 18.36
N GLN A 345 -0.83 19.64 18.00
CA GLN A 345 0.46 19.37 17.34
C GLN A 345 0.56 20.07 15.98
N GLU A 346 -0.43 19.90 15.10
CA GLU A 346 -0.43 20.48 13.75
C GLU A 346 -0.43 22.03 13.80
N LYS A 347 -1.20 22.62 14.72
CA LYS A 347 -1.20 24.08 14.94
C LYS A 347 -0.02 24.57 15.75
N GLN A 348 0.73 23.67 16.38
CA GLN A 348 1.74 24.00 17.38
C GLN A 348 1.17 24.92 18.49
N ASP A 349 -0.08 24.69 18.90
CA ASP A 349 -0.80 25.52 19.87
C ASP A 349 -1.09 24.73 21.15
N VAL A 350 -0.22 24.92 22.16
CA VAL A 350 -0.30 24.22 23.45
C VAL A 350 -1.55 24.60 24.25
N SER A 351 -2.16 25.75 23.98
CA SER A 351 -3.40 26.16 24.68
C SER A 351 -4.57 25.24 24.37
N LEU A 352 -4.51 24.50 23.25
CA LEU A 352 -5.50 23.50 22.92
C LEU A 352 -5.44 22.28 23.84
N CYS A 353 -4.27 21.96 24.39
CA CYS A 353 -4.12 20.88 25.37
C CYS A 353 -4.88 21.18 26.67
N ASP A 354 -5.15 22.45 27.00
CA ASP A 354 -5.95 22.82 28.18
C ASP A 354 -7.43 22.42 28.04
N LYS A 355 -7.88 22.06 26.83
CA LYS A 355 -9.25 21.57 26.57
C LYS A 355 -9.41 20.08 26.83
N ILE A 356 -8.32 19.35 27.09
CA ILE A 356 -8.35 17.91 27.37
C ILE A 356 -8.71 17.70 28.84
N LEU A 357 -9.73 16.87 29.09
CA LEU A 357 -10.30 16.66 30.43
C LEU A 357 -9.36 15.91 31.38
N THR A 358 -8.68 14.88 30.89
CA THR A 358 -7.80 14.06 31.75
C THR A 358 -6.41 14.69 31.84
N THR A 359 -5.89 14.81 33.07
CA THR A 359 -4.55 15.38 33.31
C THR A 359 -3.47 14.63 32.53
N LEU A 360 -3.58 13.30 32.46
CA LEU A 360 -2.59 12.46 31.80
C LEU A 360 -2.53 12.71 30.28
N GLU A 361 -3.67 12.73 29.59
CA GLU A 361 -3.72 13.00 28.14
C GLU A 361 -3.33 14.44 27.83
N LYS A 362 -3.70 15.39 28.69
CA LYS A 362 -3.25 16.78 28.60
C LYS A 362 -1.73 16.87 28.63
N GLU A 363 -1.08 16.17 29.55
CA GLU A 363 0.39 16.17 29.67
C GLU A 363 1.08 15.55 28.44
N TYR A 364 0.53 14.45 27.89
CA TYR A 364 1.03 13.88 26.62
C TYR A 364 0.82 14.81 25.42
N CYS A 365 -0.28 15.56 25.38
CA CYS A 365 -0.50 16.61 24.38
C CYS A 365 0.58 17.69 24.47
N ILE A 366 0.86 18.18 25.68
CA ILE A 366 1.90 19.20 25.93
C ILE A 366 3.28 18.68 25.50
N GLU A 367 3.64 17.45 25.90
CA GLU A 367 4.88 16.80 25.48
C GLU A 367 5.03 16.81 23.96
N SER A 368 3.99 16.39 23.25
CA SER A 368 4.06 16.28 21.79
C SER A 368 4.20 17.64 21.10
N VAL A 369 3.51 18.67 21.62
CA VAL A 369 3.66 20.04 21.12
C VAL A 369 5.05 20.59 21.43
N ALA A 370 5.61 20.27 22.60
CA ALA A 370 6.96 20.66 22.99
C ALA A 370 8.03 20.09 22.06
N GLU A 371 7.90 18.82 21.67
CA GLU A 371 8.81 18.16 20.71
C GLU A 371 8.78 18.86 19.36
N ILE A 372 7.59 19.06 18.77
CA ILE A 372 7.44 19.66 17.43
C ILE A 372 7.89 21.13 17.40
N LYS A 373 7.63 21.90 18.47
CA LYS A 373 8.10 23.29 18.60
C LYS A 373 9.55 23.38 19.05
N GLU A 374 10.12 22.26 19.48
CA GLU A 374 11.40 22.20 20.18
C GLU A 374 11.44 23.19 21.38
N ASP A 375 10.34 23.35 22.12
CA ASP A 375 10.23 24.32 23.22
C ASP A 375 10.28 23.62 24.59
N ILE A 376 11.47 23.61 25.19
CA ILE A 376 11.72 22.98 26.50
C ILE A 376 10.87 23.58 27.64
N SER A 377 10.46 24.84 27.52
CA SER A 377 9.67 25.51 28.56
C SER A 377 8.27 24.91 28.68
N LEU A 378 7.78 24.22 27.64
CA LEU A 378 6.53 23.47 27.69
C LEU A 378 6.65 22.21 28.54
N CYS A 379 7.81 21.55 28.56
CA CYS A 379 8.05 20.40 29.45
C CYS A 379 7.97 20.78 30.94
N ASP A 380 8.25 22.05 31.28
CA ASP A 380 8.12 22.52 32.67
C ASP A 380 6.67 22.64 33.15
N LYS A 381 5.69 22.63 32.23
CA LYS A 381 4.26 22.63 32.55
C LYS A 381 3.72 21.23 32.90
N ILE A 382 4.54 20.19 32.73
CA ILE A 382 4.17 18.80 32.98
C ILE A 382 4.48 18.48 34.45
N SER A 383 3.49 18.00 35.19
CA SER A 383 3.62 17.68 36.61
C SER A 383 4.10 16.24 36.81
N ASN A 384 3.68 15.31 35.95
CA ASN A 384 4.15 13.94 35.99
C ASN A 384 5.64 13.85 35.61
N THR A 385 6.49 13.48 36.58
CA THR A 385 7.95 13.40 36.40
C THR A 385 8.37 12.49 35.25
N PHE A 386 7.68 11.37 35.03
CA PHE A 386 8.02 10.45 33.94
C PHE A 386 7.78 11.09 32.57
N ILE A 387 6.60 11.70 32.37
CA ILE A 387 6.25 12.38 31.10
C ILE A 387 7.15 13.61 30.90
N LYS A 388 7.47 14.35 31.98
CA LYS A 388 8.40 15.48 31.93
C LYS A 388 9.79 15.06 31.46
N ASP A 389 10.33 13.98 32.03
CA ASP A 389 11.64 13.43 31.66
C ASP A 389 11.67 12.95 30.20
N GLU A 390 10.59 12.31 29.73
CA GLU A 390 10.44 11.90 28.32
C GLU A 390 10.34 13.11 27.38
N CYS A 391 9.57 14.13 27.73
CA CYS A 391 9.47 15.40 27.01
C CYS A 391 10.84 16.07 26.84
N ILE A 392 11.59 16.21 27.95
CA ILE A 392 12.93 16.80 27.93
C ILE A 392 13.85 15.99 27.02
N LYS A 393 13.80 14.65 27.08
CA LYS A 393 14.58 13.78 26.21
C LYS A 393 14.24 13.99 24.73
N HIS A 394 12.96 14.04 24.36
CA HIS A 394 12.54 14.24 22.96
C HIS A 394 12.98 15.61 22.42
N VAL A 395 12.82 16.68 23.21
CA VAL A 395 13.30 18.01 22.83
C VAL A 395 14.83 18.05 22.71
N ALA A 396 15.56 17.45 23.66
CA ALA A 396 17.02 17.38 23.65
C ALA A 396 17.57 16.63 22.43
N THR A 397 16.96 15.49 22.09
CA THR A 397 17.36 14.68 20.94
C THR A 397 17.04 15.36 19.61
N THR A 398 15.90 16.04 19.51
CA THR A 398 15.55 16.80 18.30
C THR A 398 16.50 17.99 18.09
N LYS A 399 16.80 18.75 19.15
CA LYS A 399 17.76 19.86 19.10
C LYS A 399 19.23 19.46 19.01
N GLN A 400 19.55 18.20 19.26
CA GLN A 400 20.92 17.73 19.49
C GLN A 400 21.62 18.48 20.66
N ASP A 401 20.86 18.88 21.68
CA ASP A 401 21.39 19.62 22.84
C ASP A 401 21.51 18.72 24.08
N VAL A 402 22.71 18.20 24.31
CA VAL A 402 23.00 17.30 25.44
C VAL A 402 22.84 17.96 26.80
N SER A 403 22.94 19.30 26.89
CA SER A 403 22.82 20.00 28.17
C SER A 403 21.40 19.88 28.74
N LEU A 404 20.40 19.68 27.87
CA LEU A 404 19.03 19.42 28.29
C LEU A 404 18.87 18.06 28.97
N CYS A 405 19.67 17.06 28.61
CA CYS A 405 19.64 15.75 29.28
C CYS A 405 20.02 15.84 30.77
N ASP A 406 20.77 16.87 31.18
CA ASP A 406 21.12 17.06 32.59
C ASP A 406 19.92 17.48 33.46
N LYS A 407 18.83 17.95 32.85
CA LYS A 407 17.57 18.29 33.54
C LYS A 407 16.67 17.09 33.82
N ILE A 408 16.99 15.92 33.27
CA ILE A 408 16.20 14.69 33.43
C ILE A 408 16.48 14.08 34.80
N SER A 409 15.42 13.80 35.56
CA SER A 409 15.52 13.28 36.93
C SER A 409 15.78 11.77 36.95
N ASN A 410 15.14 11.02 36.06
CA ASN A 410 15.32 9.58 35.93
C ASN A 410 16.65 9.24 35.23
N THR A 411 17.55 8.55 35.94
CA THR A 411 18.87 8.16 35.42
C THR A 411 18.80 7.33 34.14
N SER A 412 17.83 6.43 34.01
CA SER A 412 17.69 5.59 32.82
C SER A 412 17.25 6.41 31.60
N THR A 413 16.30 7.33 31.78
CA THR A 413 15.86 8.25 30.72
C THR A 413 16.98 9.24 30.35
N LYS A 414 17.75 9.71 31.33
CA LYS A 414 18.93 10.56 31.12
C LYS A 414 20.00 9.87 30.28
N ASP A 415 20.35 8.63 30.63
CA ASP A 415 21.30 7.82 29.86
C ASP A 415 20.79 7.58 28.43
N ALA A 416 19.49 7.34 28.26
CA ALA A 416 18.86 7.19 26.95
C ALA A 416 18.90 8.50 26.13
N CYS A 417 18.70 9.65 26.76
CA CYS A 417 18.83 10.98 26.15
C CYS A 417 20.24 11.20 25.60
N ILE A 418 21.26 10.99 26.44
CA ILE A 418 22.68 11.14 26.06
C ILE A 418 23.02 10.19 24.90
N LYS A 419 22.58 8.94 24.97
CA LYS A 419 22.76 7.95 23.91
C LYS A 419 22.06 8.34 22.60
N GLY A 420 20.94 9.06 22.68
CA GLY A 420 20.15 9.54 21.55
C GLY A 420 20.89 10.57 20.70
N ILE A 421 21.63 11.47 21.36
CA ILE A 421 22.38 12.59 20.75
C ILE A 421 23.82 12.19 20.37
N ALA A 422 24.34 11.16 21.03
CA ALA A 422 25.77 10.88 21.20
C ALA A 422 26.75 11.24 20.06
N GLU A 423 27.70 12.10 20.44
CA GLU A 423 29.08 12.12 19.97
C GLU A 423 29.99 11.30 20.92
N ALA A 424 31.17 10.85 20.46
CA ALA A 424 32.06 9.94 21.21
C ALA A 424 32.50 10.44 22.59
N ARG A 425 32.49 11.76 22.81
CA ARG A 425 32.90 12.41 24.07
C ARG A 425 31.81 12.41 25.13
N LEU A 426 30.56 12.20 24.74
CA LEU A 426 29.41 12.26 25.64
C LEU A 426 29.09 10.91 26.27
N CYS A 427 29.57 9.80 25.68
CA CYS A 427 29.35 8.46 26.20
C CYS A 427 29.95 8.25 27.60
N ASP A 428 30.97 9.02 27.98
CA ASP A 428 31.56 8.96 29.33
C ASP A 428 30.60 9.47 30.42
N LYS A 429 29.55 10.22 30.06
CA LYS A 429 28.52 10.70 30.99
C LYS A 429 27.44 9.65 31.31
N ILE A 430 27.41 8.53 30.59
CA ILE A 430 26.41 7.48 30.80
C ILE A 430 26.76 6.67 32.04
N SER A 431 25.79 6.48 32.94
CA SER A 431 26.03 5.90 34.26
C SER A 431 26.38 4.39 34.22
N THR A 432 25.80 3.65 33.29
CA THR A 432 25.99 2.19 33.18
C THR A 432 27.10 1.81 32.21
N ILE A 433 27.94 0.84 32.59
CA ILE A 433 29.01 0.31 31.73
C ILE A 433 28.43 -0.17 30.39
N PHE A 434 27.32 -0.92 30.43
CA PHE A 434 26.66 -1.41 29.21
C PHE A 434 26.11 -0.28 28.35
N GLY A 435 25.50 0.75 28.96
CA GLY A 435 24.99 1.92 28.24
C GLY A 435 26.11 2.72 27.57
N LYS A 436 27.22 2.91 28.30
CA LYS A 436 28.45 3.55 27.80
C LYS A 436 29.04 2.79 26.61
N ASP A 437 29.26 1.49 26.76
CA ASP A 437 29.78 0.62 25.71
C ASP A 437 28.88 0.66 24.46
N THR A 438 27.55 0.61 24.66
CA THR A 438 26.58 0.68 23.55
C THR A 438 26.60 2.04 22.85
N CYS A 439 26.77 3.14 23.60
CA CYS A 439 26.92 4.48 23.06
C CYS A 439 28.18 4.58 22.18
N ILE A 440 29.32 4.12 22.70
CA ILE A 440 30.60 4.14 21.99
C ILE A 440 30.52 3.31 20.70
N TRP A 441 29.92 2.12 20.77
CA TRP A 441 29.67 1.27 19.60
C TRP A 441 28.82 1.99 18.54
N ARG A 442 27.72 2.63 18.95
CA ARG A 442 26.85 3.38 18.04
C ARG A 442 27.64 4.50 17.36
N VAL A 443 28.35 5.31 18.13
CA VAL A 443 29.15 6.41 17.57
C VAL A 443 30.18 5.88 16.55
N ALA A 444 30.91 4.82 16.91
CA ALA A 444 31.91 4.20 16.05
C ALA A 444 31.35 3.66 14.72
N THR A 445 30.04 3.37 14.64
CA THR A 445 29.37 2.74 13.48
C THR A 445 28.41 3.68 12.75
N THR A 446 28.37 4.97 13.09
CA THR A 446 27.52 5.98 12.42
C THR A 446 28.15 6.54 11.13
N LYS A 447 27.64 7.67 10.59
CA LYS A 447 27.91 8.21 9.24
C LYS A 447 29.40 8.31 8.84
N GLN A 448 30.31 8.39 9.82
CA GLN A 448 31.74 8.25 9.60
C GLN A 448 32.27 7.16 10.53
N PRO A 449 32.24 5.87 10.11
CA PRO A 449 32.68 4.80 10.97
C PRO A 449 34.14 5.01 11.39
N ASP A 450 34.47 4.84 12.67
CA ASP A 450 35.85 4.96 13.16
C ASP A 450 36.14 3.88 14.21
N GLY A 451 36.93 2.89 13.79
CA GLY A 451 37.30 1.76 14.63
C GLY A 451 38.21 2.16 15.79
N SER A 452 38.83 3.35 15.77
CA SER A 452 39.62 3.86 16.88
C SER A 452 38.76 4.09 18.13
N ILE A 453 37.49 4.45 17.94
CA ILE A 453 36.51 4.72 18.98
C ILE A 453 36.15 3.43 19.73
N CYS A 454 36.14 2.28 19.05
CA CYS A 454 35.84 0.97 19.65
C CYS A 454 36.81 0.60 20.79
N ASN A 455 38.01 1.19 20.86
CA ASN A 455 38.95 0.94 21.95
C ASN A 455 38.47 1.43 23.32
N LYS A 456 37.46 2.32 23.34
CA LYS A 456 36.87 2.81 24.59
C LYS A 456 35.81 1.87 25.17
N ILE A 457 35.42 0.82 24.43
CA ILE A 457 34.46 -0.19 24.91
C ILE A 457 35.15 -1.05 25.97
N SER A 458 34.48 -1.23 27.10
CA SER A 458 35.01 -1.87 28.31
C SER A 458 35.18 -3.38 28.13
N THR A 459 34.27 -4.03 27.41
CA THR A 459 34.31 -5.49 27.18
C THR A 459 35.09 -5.85 25.92
N THR A 460 35.95 -6.86 25.99
CA THR A 460 36.71 -7.37 24.82
C THR A 460 35.78 -7.78 23.69
N MET A 461 34.73 -8.56 23.99
CA MET A 461 33.74 -9.01 23.01
C MET A 461 32.99 -7.83 22.36
N GLY A 462 32.62 -6.80 23.14
CA GLY A 462 31.96 -5.61 22.62
C GLY A 462 32.87 -4.80 21.69
N LYS A 463 34.14 -4.63 22.09
CA LYS A 463 35.18 -3.97 21.29
C LYS A 463 35.39 -4.67 19.95
N GLU A 464 35.52 -6.00 19.96
CA GLU A 464 35.74 -6.79 18.74
C GLU A 464 34.51 -6.77 17.82
N THR A 465 33.32 -6.86 18.41
CA THR A 465 32.05 -6.74 17.65
C THR A 465 31.92 -5.37 17.00
N CYS A 466 32.34 -4.31 17.69
CA CYS A 466 32.40 -2.95 17.16
C CYS A 466 33.34 -2.85 15.97
N ILE A 467 34.58 -3.33 16.11
CA ILE A 467 35.59 -3.32 15.04
C ILE A 467 35.08 -4.07 13.82
N ARG A 468 34.48 -5.25 14.02
CA ARG A 468 33.90 -6.06 12.94
C ARG A 468 32.90 -5.27 12.10
N GLN A 469 31.97 -4.58 12.77
CA GLN A 469 30.92 -3.83 12.06
C GLN A 469 31.45 -2.58 11.38
N VAL A 470 32.44 -1.90 11.96
CA VAL A 470 33.13 -0.80 11.29
C VAL A 470 33.83 -1.28 10.02
N ALA A 471 34.49 -2.45 10.08
CA ALA A 471 35.13 -3.08 8.92
C ALA A 471 34.12 -3.38 7.81
N GLU A 472 32.96 -3.94 8.18
CA GLU A 472 31.84 -4.23 7.28
C GLU A 472 31.31 -2.95 6.60
N LEU A 473 31.06 -1.88 7.37
CA LEU A 473 30.56 -0.61 6.84
C LEU A 473 31.58 0.15 5.97
N LYS A 474 32.87 -0.03 6.23
CA LYS A 474 33.96 0.57 5.43
C LYS A 474 34.39 -0.28 4.25
N HIS A 475 33.93 -1.52 4.15
CA HIS A 475 34.50 -2.53 3.26
C HIS A 475 36.03 -2.63 3.40
N ASP A 476 36.53 -2.59 4.64
CA ASP A 476 37.96 -2.58 4.97
C ASP A 476 38.31 -3.76 5.88
N ALA A 477 38.68 -4.88 5.25
CA ALA A 477 39.06 -6.12 5.94
C ALA A 477 40.33 -5.98 6.80
N SER A 478 41.17 -4.96 6.59
CA SER A 478 42.38 -4.75 7.40
C SER A 478 42.04 -4.43 8.86
N LEU A 479 40.86 -3.87 9.12
CA LEU A 479 40.39 -3.61 10.47
C LEU A 479 40.14 -4.90 11.26
N CYS A 480 39.87 -6.02 10.57
CA CYS A 480 39.64 -7.33 11.20
C CYS A 480 40.91 -7.90 11.88
N ASP A 481 42.11 -7.41 11.54
CA ASP A 481 43.35 -7.85 12.19
C ASP A 481 43.46 -7.45 13.66
N LYS A 482 42.65 -6.48 14.09
CA LYS A 482 42.55 -6.05 15.49
C LYS A 482 41.66 -6.94 16.34
N ILE A 483 41.06 -7.99 15.76
CA ILE A 483 40.17 -8.94 16.45
C ILE A 483 40.98 -10.17 16.84
N SER A 484 40.95 -10.53 18.13
CA SER A 484 41.67 -11.68 18.66
C SER A 484 40.85 -12.97 18.61
N ASP A 485 39.52 -12.89 18.80
CA ASP A 485 38.65 -14.05 18.65
C ASP A 485 38.61 -14.53 17.18
N THR A 486 39.03 -15.77 16.95
CA THR A 486 39.16 -16.36 15.62
C THR A 486 37.83 -16.40 14.87
N LYS A 487 36.72 -16.72 15.55
CA LYS A 487 35.40 -16.82 14.91
C LYS A 487 34.88 -15.46 14.49
N ILE A 488 35.03 -14.44 15.35
CA ILE A 488 34.64 -13.06 15.02
C ILE A 488 35.53 -12.52 13.89
N LYS A 489 36.83 -12.82 13.91
CA LYS A 489 37.79 -12.41 12.87
C LYS A 489 37.45 -13.00 11.50
N GLU A 490 37.21 -14.30 11.42
CA GLU A 490 36.81 -14.96 10.16
C GLU A 490 35.52 -14.37 9.60
N SER A 491 34.50 -14.19 10.45
CA SER A 491 33.24 -13.55 10.05
C SER A 491 33.41 -12.10 9.61
N CYS A 492 34.35 -11.37 10.20
CA CYS A 492 34.69 -10.00 9.81
C CYS A 492 35.24 -9.94 8.39
N ILE A 493 36.23 -10.78 8.08
CA ILE A 493 36.90 -10.83 6.78
C ILE A 493 35.88 -11.19 5.69
N GLU A 494 35.03 -12.19 5.95
CA GLU A 494 34.02 -12.64 5.00
C GLU A 494 33.02 -11.54 4.63
N ARG A 495 32.55 -10.76 5.60
CA ARG A 495 31.52 -9.73 5.37
C ARG A 495 32.08 -8.43 4.81
N SER A 496 33.25 -7.99 5.28
CA SER A 496 33.90 -6.76 4.82
C SER A 496 34.43 -6.86 3.38
N SER A 497 34.57 -8.08 2.84
CA SER A 497 35.04 -8.32 1.47
C SER A 497 33.92 -8.43 0.43
N ARG A 498 32.64 -8.37 0.83
CA ARG A 498 31.49 -8.43 -0.09
C ARG A 498 31.17 -7.00 -0.54
N ASN A 499 31.33 -6.75 -1.85
CA ASN A 499 30.97 -5.49 -2.52
C ASN A 499 29.55 -5.54 -3.10
#